data_AF-A0A0F8BGV2-F1
#
_entry.id   AF-A0A0F8BGV2-F1
#
_cell.length_a   1.000
_cell.length_b   1.000
_cell.length_c   1.000
_cell.angle_alpha   90.00
_cell.angle_beta   90.00
_cell.angle_gamma   90.00
#
_symmetry.space_group_name_H-M   'P 1'
#
loop_
_entity.id
_entity.type
_entity.pdbx_description
1 polymer ?
#
loop_
_entity_poly.entity_id
_entity_poly.type
_entity_poly.pdbx_seq_one_letter_code
_entity_poly.pdbx_strand_id
1 'polypeptide(L)'
;MSDGDAPDGNSPDSDSRSPGPYPIEGTALVKTAALASVPAERLPELLARVQDDLGPRIDEYRRRYERVAAEPERETFLVEPDHWGGVADRLDLSDRERNAVARAHEAAVERAGDGDRRAEFETALEIRSGVVIGVPGDPGNRDEE
;
A
#
# COMPACT_ATOMS: atom_id res chain seq x y z
N MET A 1 -25.02 -22.49 -45.12
CA MET A 1 -24.53 -22.96 -43.81
C MET A 1 -23.52 -21.92 -43.39
N SER A 2 -23.93 -21.04 -42.49
CA SER A 2 -23.11 -19.92 -42.00
C SER A 2 -22.95 -20.14 -40.51
N ASP A 3 -21.83 -20.74 -40.16
CA ASP A 3 -21.24 -20.82 -38.83
C ASP A 3 -19.87 -20.17 -39.04
N GLY A 4 -19.40 -19.15 -38.34
CA GLY A 4 -19.60 -18.76 -36.95
C GLY A 4 -18.26 -18.16 -36.54
N ASP A 5 -18.25 -16.94 -36.00
CA ASP A 5 -17.41 -16.56 -34.85
C ASP A 5 -17.79 -15.13 -34.48
N ALA A 6 -18.47 -15.00 -33.34
CA ALA A 6 -18.73 -13.72 -32.70
C ALA A 6 -17.47 -13.32 -31.90
N PRO A 7 -17.15 -12.03 -31.79
CA PRO A 7 -16.08 -11.60 -30.90
C PRO A 7 -16.54 -11.77 -29.45
N ASP A 8 -16.00 -12.76 -28.75
CA ASP A 8 -16.20 -12.92 -27.30
C ASP A 8 -15.38 -11.84 -26.58
N GLY A 9 -16.02 -10.68 -26.41
CA GLY A 9 -15.59 -9.71 -25.43
C GLY A 9 -16.04 -10.16 -24.06
N ASN A 10 -15.10 -10.66 -23.25
CA ASN A 10 -15.15 -10.57 -21.79
C ASN A 10 -13.79 -10.96 -21.17
N SER A 11 -12.80 -10.06 -21.20
CA SER A 11 -11.72 -10.11 -20.22
C SER A 11 -12.27 -9.60 -18.88
N PRO A 12 -12.27 -10.42 -17.81
CA PRO A 12 -12.77 -9.99 -16.51
C PRO A 12 -11.76 -9.03 -15.86
N ASP A 13 -12.29 -7.94 -15.31
CA ASP A 13 -11.72 -7.12 -14.23
C ASP A 13 -10.21 -6.84 -14.29
N SER A 14 -9.79 -5.98 -15.22
CA SER A 14 -8.72 -5.02 -14.90
C SER A 14 -9.33 -3.86 -14.12
N ASP A 15 -9.81 -4.16 -12.92
CA ASP A 15 -10.34 -3.13 -12.04
C ASP A 15 -9.15 -2.26 -11.55
N SER A 16 -9.19 -0.98 -11.92
CA SER A 16 -8.52 0.14 -11.26
C SER A 16 -7.01 0.35 -11.47
N ARG A 17 -6.60 0.67 -12.71
CA ARG A 17 -5.32 1.37 -13.05
C ARG A 17 -5.33 2.88 -12.71
N SER A 18 -5.96 3.23 -11.60
CA SER A 18 -5.79 4.54 -10.98
C SER A 18 -5.57 4.24 -9.52
N PRO A 19 -4.40 4.57 -8.95
CA PRO A 19 -4.19 4.36 -7.53
C PRO A 19 -5.33 5.10 -6.84
N GLY A 20 -6.13 4.38 -6.06
CA GLY A 20 -7.09 4.99 -5.15
C GLY A 20 -6.38 6.01 -4.24
N PRO A 21 -7.11 6.71 -3.36
CA PRO A 21 -6.51 7.73 -2.49
C PRO A 21 -5.38 7.19 -1.58
N TYR A 22 -5.15 5.87 -1.55
CA TYR A 22 -4.04 5.20 -0.89
C TYR A 22 -3.68 3.90 -1.63
N PRO A 23 -2.41 3.44 -1.59
CA PRO A 23 -1.90 2.30 -2.38
C PRO A 23 -2.21 0.91 -1.77
N ILE A 24 -2.95 0.84 -0.67
CA ILE A 24 -3.22 -0.39 0.10
C ILE A 24 -4.67 -0.83 -0.13
N GLU A 25 -4.88 -1.81 -1.00
CA GLU A 25 -6.23 -2.23 -1.43
C GLU A 25 -6.63 -3.66 -0.98
N GLY A 26 -7.93 -3.96 -1.08
CA GLY A 26 -8.49 -5.32 -1.02
C GLY A 26 -8.52 -6.01 0.36
N THR A 27 -8.34 -7.33 0.37
CA THR A 27 -8.46 -8.22 1.55
C THR A 27 -7.46 -7.90 2.68
N ALA A 28 -6.39 -7.14 2.38
CA ALA A 28 -5.45 -6.62 3.37
C ALA A 28 -6.17 -5.74 4.39
N LEU A 29 -7.06 -4.86 3.92
CA LEU A 29 -7.82 -3.93 4.76
C LEU A 29 -8.74 -4.68 5.74
N VAL A 30 -9.45 -5.72 5.25
CA VAL A 30 -10.44 -6.45 6.06
C VAL A 30 -9.79 -7.25 7.18
N LYS A 31 -8.69 -7.96 6.91
CA LYS A 31 -7.95 -8.71 7.95
C LYS A 31 -7.34 -7.78 8.98
N THR A 32 -6.79 -6.65 8.54
CA THR A 32 -6.15 -5.69 9.44
C THR A 32 -7.14 -4.93 10.31
N ALA A 33 -8.27 -4.48 9.75
CA ALA A 33 -9.31 -3.79 10.52
C ALA A 33 -9.85 -4.66 11.67
N ALA A 34 -10.08 -5.95 11.39
CA ALA A 34 -10.51 -6.92 12.39
C ALA A 34 -9.44 -7.15 13.49
N LEU A 35 -8.16 -7.26 13.11
CA LEU A 35 -7.04 -7.45 14.05
C LEU A 35 -6.77 -6.21 14.91
N ALA A 36 -7.02 -5.02 14.39
CA ALA A 36 -6.79 -3.76 15.09
C ALA A 36 -8.01 -3.23 15.87
N SER A 37 -9.16 -3.93 15.79
CA SER A 37 -10.43 -3.48 16.39
C SER A 37 -10.85 -2.06 15.96
N VAL A 38 -10.57 -1.70 14.71
CA VAL A 38 -11.02 -0.45 14.09
C VAL A 38 -12.16 -0.78 13.11
N PRO A 39 -13.24 0.02 13.05
CA PRO A 39 -14.28 -0.19 12.05
C PRO A 39 -13.69 -0.25 10.64
N ALA A 40 -14.08 -1.25 9.86
CA ALA A 40 -13.54 -1.47 8.51
C ALA A 40 -13.72 -0.25 7.59
N GLU A 41 -14.77 0.54 7.82
CA GLU A 41 -15.08 1.77 7.08
C GLU A 41 -14.12 2.92 7.40
N ARG A 42 -13.50 2.91 8.59
CA ARG A 42 -12.63 4.01 9.06
C ARG A 42 -11.18 3.84 8.61
N LEU A 43 -10.75 2.62 8.33
CA LEU A 43 -9.39 2.33 7.90
C LEU A 43 -9.04 3.00 6.54
N PRO A 44 -9.89 2.93 5.50
CA PRO A 44 -9.74 3.72 4.27
C PRO A 44 -9.43 5.21 4.49
N GLU A 45 -10.20 5.88 5.35
CA GLU A 45 -10.03 7.32 5.62
C GLU A 45 -8.69 7.61 6.30
N LEU A 46 -8.27 6.75 7.23
CA LEU A 46 -6.98 6.87 7.90
C LEU A 46 -5.82 6.69 6.92
N LEU A 47 -5.92 5.70 6.02
CA LEU A 47 -4.89 5.44 5.01
C LEU A 47 -4.79 6.57 4.00
N ALA A 48 -5.91 7.17 3.59
CA ALA A 48 -5.90 8.37 2.74
C ALA A 48 -5.16 9.53 3.43
N ARG A 49 -5.48 9.81 4.71
CA ARG A 49 -4.82 10.88 5.48
C ARG A 49 -3.32 10.63 5.66
N VAL A 50 -2.93 9.37 5.85
CA VAL A 50 -1.52 8.98 5.93
C VAL A 50 -0.84 9.15 4.58
N GLN A 51 -1.48 8.75 3.49
CA GLN A 51 -0.97 8.95 2.14
C GLN A 51 -0.77 10.44 1.82
N ASP A 52 -1.68 11.32 2.24
CA ASP A 52 -1.54 12.78 2.08
C ASP A 52 -0.35 13.35 2.87
N ASP A 53 0.00 12.76 4.02
CA ASP A 53 1.16 13.17 4.84
C ASP A 53 2.49 12.61 4.32
N LEU A 54 2.48 11.39 3.80
CA LEU A 54 3.68 10.66 3.39
C LEU A 54 4.06 10.85 1.92
N GLY A 55 3.07 11.00 1.04
CA GLY A 55 3.27 11.19 -0.40
C GLY A 55 4.22 12.33 -0.73
N PRO A 56 4.01 13.55 -0.18
CA PRO A 56 4.93 14.68 -0.37
C PRO A 56 6.35 14.46 0.19
N ARG A 57 6.53 13.46 1.07
CA ARG A 57 7.80 13.11 1.71
C ARG A 57 8.52 11.95 1.04
N ILE A 58 8.02 11.41 -0.07
CA ILE A 58 8.60 10.23 -0.74
C ILE A 58 10.12 10.37 -0.97
N ASP A 59 10.60 11.54 -1.38
CA ASP A 59 12.02 11.77 -1.63
C ASP A 59 12.87 11.76 -0.36
N GLU A 60 12.29 12.13 0.79
CA GLU A 60 12.94 11.97 2.08
C GLU A 60 13.08 10.49 2.44
N TYR A 61 12.02 9.69 2.22
CA TYR A 61 12.04 8.25 2.48
C TYR A 61 13.08 7.54 1.61
N ARG A 62 13.14 7.88 0.31
CA ARG A 62 14.15 7.34 -0.62
C ARG A 62 15.60 7.59 -0.16
N ARG A 63 15.85 8.69 0.56
CA ARG A 63 17.20 9.04 1.05
C ARG A 63 17.51 8.45 2.42
N ARG A 64 16.50 8.34 3.29
CA ARG A 64 16.67 7.99 4.69
C ARG A 64 16.51 6.49 4.96
N TYR A 65 15.67 5.83 4.19
CA TYR A 65 15.19 4.47 4.47
C TYR A 65 15.58 3.48 3.41
N GLU A 66 15.62 2.22 3.82
CA GLU A 66 15.82 1.10 2.91
C GLU A 66 14.56 0.89 2.09
N ARG A 67 14.65 1.12 0.77
CA ARG A 67 13.59 0.82 -0.18
C ARG A 67 13.67 -0.64 -0.61
N VAL A 68 12.67 -1.42 -0.23
CA VAL A 68 12.62 -2.87 -0.48
C VAL A 68 11.84 -3.25 -1.74
N ALA A 69 10.91 -2.40 -2.18
CA ALA A 69 10.23 -2.54 -3.46
C ALA A 69 9.95 -1.17 -4.09
N ALA A 70 10.07 -1.09 -5.41
CA ALA A 70 9.72 0.07 -6.19
C ALA A 70 8.84 -0.39 -7.36
N GLU A 71 7.55 -0.06 -7.29
CA GLU A 71 6.54 -0.35 -8.30
C GLU A 71 6.11 0.96 -8.97
N PRO A 72 5.50 0.91 -10.16
CA PRO A 72 5.12 2.12 -10.89
C PRO A 72 4.19 3.06 -10.12
N GLU A 73 3.36 2.51 -9.23
CA GLU A 73 2.32 3.25 -8.50
C GLU A 73 2.61 3.39 -7.00
N ARG A 74 3.63 2.68 -6.48
CA ARG A 74 3.97 2.69 -5.05
C ARG A 74 5.42 2.30 -4.78
N GLU A 75 5.96 2.80 -3.69
CA GLU A 75 7.24 2.35 -3.15
C GLU A 75 7.09 1.85 -1.72
N THR A 76 7.89 0.84 -1.37
CA THR A 76 7.84 0.17 -0.08
C THR A 76 9.17 0.33 0.64
N PHE A 77 9.10 0.72 1.91
CA PHE A 77 10.24 1.04 2.76
C PHE A 77 10.21 0.26 4.06
N LEU A 78 11.40 -0.06 4.58
CA LEU A 78 11.59 -0.50 5.96
C LEU A 78 12.10 0.66 6.80
N VAL A 79 11.41 0.93 7.90
CA VAL A 79 11.66 2.06 8.81
C VAL A 79 11.90 1.58 10.25
N GLU A 80 12.34 2.47 11.12
CA GLU A 80 12.48 2.17 12.55
C GLU A 80 11.10 1.87 13.18
N PRO A 81 11.00 0.97 14.18
CA PRO A 81 9.72 0.58 14.78
C PRO A 81 8.95 1.76 15.42
N ASP A 82 9.65 2.79 15.88
CA ASP A 82 9.05 4.00 16.48
C ASP A 82 8.51 4.99 15.43
N HIS A 83 8.75 4.77 14.14
CA HIS A 83 8.38 5.66 13.05
C HIS A 83 6.91 6.13 13.10
N TRP A 84 6.00 5.18 13.33
CA TRP A 84 4.56 5.45 13.39
C TRP A 84 4.15 6.36 14.55
N GLY A 85 4.98 6.50 15.59
CA GLY A 85 4.74 7.48 16.66
C GLY A 85 4.78 8.90 16.11
N GLY A 86 5.83 9.24 15.35
CA GLY A 86 5.96 10.56 14.74
C GLY A 86 4.89 10.85 13.67
N VAL A 87 4.39 9.83 12.97
CA VAL A 87 3.24 9.98 12.05
C VAL A 87 1.94 10.23 12.83
N ALA A 88 1.71 9.46 13.89
CA ALA A 88 0.53 9.61 14.75
C ALA A 88 0.46 11.00 15.38
N ASP A 89 1.59 11.53 15.87
CA ASP A 89 1.66 12.87 16.47
C ASP A 89 1.30 13.97 15.46
N ARG A 90 1.70 13.83 14.19
CA ARG A 90 1.38 14.82 13.14
C ARG A 90 -0.08 14.77 12.71
N LEU A 91 -0.67 13.59 12.71
CA LEU A 91 -2.02 13.34 12.20
C LEU A 91 -3.09 13.28 13.31
N ASP A 92 -2.69 13.45 14.56
CA ASP A 92 -3.53 13.32 15.76
C ASP A 92 -4.21 11.94 15.81
N LEU A 93 -3.45 10.87 15.54
CA LEU A 93 -3.95 9.50 15.58
C LEU A 93 -3.89 8.95 17.01
N SER A 94 -4.97 8.31 17.44
CA SER A 94 -4.96 7.49 18.64
C SER A 94 -4.05 6.27 18.48
N ASP A 95 -3.65 5.65 19.60
CA ASP A 95 -2.83 4.43 19.59
C ASP A 95 -3.47 3.29 18.75
N ARG A 96 -4.80 3.19 18.77
CA ARG A 96 -5.54 2.18 17.98
C ARG A 96 -5.48 2.48 16.49
N GLU A 97 -5.67 3.74 16.09
CA GLU A 97 -5.60 4.15 14.69
C GLU A 97 -4.17 4.00 14.17
N ARG A 98 -3.18 4.43 14.95
CA ARG A 98 -1.75 4.20 14.66
C ARG A 98 -1.47 2.71 14.44
N ASN A 99 -1.93 1.85 15.35
CA ASN A 99 -1.70 0.40 15.23
C ASN A 99 -2.38 -0.19 13.99
N ALA A 100 -3.60 0.25 13.67
CA ALA A 100 -4.33 -0.20 12.49
C ALA A 100 -3.63 0.20 11.19
N VAL A 101 -3.16 1.45 11.11
CA VAL A 101 -2.39 1.96 9.96
C VAL A 101 -1.08 1.20 9.83
N ALA A 102 -0.29 1.08 10.91
CA ALA A 102 0.99 0.38 10.87
C ALA A 102 0.83 -1.06 10.35
N ARG A 103 -0.13 -1.81 10.92
CA ARG A 103 -0.46 -3.18 10.49
C ARG A 103 -0.92 -3.24 9.03
N ALA A 104 -1.59 -2.21 8.53
CA ALA A 104 -2.06 -2.19 7.15
C ALA A 104 -0.89 -2.01 6.17
N HIS A 105 0.06 -1.13 6.49
CA HIS A 105 1.27 -0.96 5.69
C HIS A 105 2.16 -2.21 5.77
N GLU A 106 2.35 -2.80 6.94
CA GLU A 106 3.11 -4.06 7.12
C GLU A 106 2.52 -5.21 6.30
N ALA A 107 1.19 -5.41 6.37
CA ALA A 107 0.50 -6.43 5.57
C ALA A 107 0.59 -6.15 4.05
N ALA A 108 0.76 -4.89 3.64
CA ALA A 108 1.00 -4.53 2.25
C ALA A 108 2.45 -4.81 1.83
N VAL A 109 3.43 -4.56 2.70
CA VAL A 109 4.85 -4.92 2.49
C VAL A 109 5.00 -6.42 2.28
N GLU A 110 4.43 -7.24 3.16
CA GLU A 110 4.45 -8.70 3.02
C GLU A 110 3.89 -9.17 1.67
N ARG A 111 2.88 -8.46 1.15
CA ARG A 111 2.24 -8.80 -0.13
C ARG A 111 3.04 -8.38 -1.35
N ALA A 112 3.89 -7.36 -1.22
CA ALA A 112 4.75 -6.89 -2.30
C ALA A 112 5.90 -7.87 -2.59
N GLY A 113 6.20 -8.79 -1.66
CA GLY A 113 7.15 -9.88 -1.86
C GLY A 113 6.50 -11.10 -2.53
N ASP A 114 7.21 -11.74 -3.46
CA ASP A 114 6.88 -13.07 -3.97
C ASP A 114 7.75 -14.13 -3.28
N GLY A 115 7.24 -15.36 -3.15
CA GLY A 115 8.00 -16.53 -2.67
C GLY A 115 8.90 -16.24 -1.46
N ASP A 116 10.22 -16.33 -1.67
CA ASP A 116 11.25 -16.12 -0.64
C ASP A 116 11.31 -14.68 -0.09
N ARG A 117 11.03 -13.66 -0.92
CA ARG A 117 11.02 -12.25 -0.44
C ARG A 117 9.94 -12.00 0.58
N ARG A 118 8.80 -12.68 0.46
CA ARG A 118 7.72 -12.55 1.43
C ARG A 118 8.16 -13.01 2.82
N ALA A 119 8.86 -14.13 2.90
CA ALA A 119 9.39 -14.64 4.17
C ALA A 119 10.48 -13.72 4.74
N GLU A 120 11.34 -13.16 3.89
CA GLU A 120 12.33 -12.17 4.29
C GLU A 120 11.68 -10.90 4.89
N PHE A 121 10.61 -10.41 4.27
CA PHE A 121 9.85 -9.27 4.78
C PHE A 121 9.19 -9.57 6.12
N GLU A 122 8.57 -10.74 6.27
CA GLU A 122 7.98 -11.18 7.54
C GLU A 122 9.03 -11.15 8.68
N THR A 123 10.22 -11.71 8.46
CA THR A 123 11.32 -11.65 9.43
C THR A 123 11.82 -10.21 9.68
N ALA A 124 11.93 -9.39 8.62
CA ALA A 124 12.37 -8.01 8.79
C ALA A 124 11.41 -7.19 9.65
N LEU A 125 10.09 -7.44 9.52
CA LEU A 125 9.03 -6.77 10.25
C LEU A 125 8.96 -7.18 11.74
N GLU A 126 9.67 -8.22 12.16
CA GLU A 126 9.78 -8.57 13.59
C GLU A 126 10.56 -7.50 14.38
N ILE A 127 11.41 -6.72 13.72
CA ILE A 127 12.29 -5.71 14.35
C ILE A 127 12.18 -4.31 13.73
N ARG A 128 11.45 -4.19 12.62
CA ARG A 128 11.23 -2.96 11.86
C ARG A 128 9.76 -2.79 11.56
N SER A 129 9.38 -1.64 11.04
CA SER A 129 8.03 -1.46 10.49
C SER A 129 8.08 -1.21 8.99
N GLY A 130 6.99 -1.53 8.30
CA GLY A 130 6.84 -1.38 6.87
C GLY A 130 6.02 -0.14 6.53
N VAL A 131 6.44 0.60 5.51
CA VAL A 131 5.70 1.75 4.97
C VAL A 131 5.58 1.63 3.46
N VAL A 132 4.35 1.52 2.97
CA VAL A 132 4.01 1.71 1.55
C VAL A 132 3.57 3.15 1.30
N ILE A 133 4.15 3.81 0.30
CA ILE A 133 3.77 5.17 -0.12
C ILE A 133 3.40 5.14 -1.60
N GLY A 134 2.22 5.64 -1.92
CA GLY A 134 1.79 5.81 -3.31
C GLY A 134 2.64 6.87 -3.97
N VAL A 135 3.15 6.59 -5.16
CA VAL A 135 3.82 7.59 -5.99
C VAL A 135 2.86 8.00 -7.09
N PRO A 136 2.80 9.30 -7.46
CA PRO A 136 2.14 9.66 -8.71
C PRO A 136 2.90 8.90 -9.79
N GLY A 137 2.23 7.90 -10.39
CA GLY A 137 2.83 7.13 -11.46
C GLY A 137 3.38 8.10 -12.48
N ASP A 138 4.63 7.90 -12.91
CA ASP A 138 5.15 8.68 -14.03
C ASP A 138 4.16 8.46 -15.18
N PRO A 139 3.48 9.50 -15.69
CA PRO A 139 2.54 9.32 -16.79
C PRO A 139 3.23 8.90 -18.10
N GLY A 140 4.56 8.72 -18.08
CA GLY A 140 5.39 8.21 -19.17
C GLY A 140 5.18 6.72 -19.43
N ASN A 141 4.06 6.40 -20.08
CA ASN A 141 4.02 5.73 -21.38
C ASN A 141 2.55 5.60 -21.81
N ARG A 142 1.86 6.73 -21.97
CA ARG A 142 0.63 6.80 -22.78
C ARG A 142 1.02 7.17 -24.22
N ASP A 143 1.96 6.43 -24.78
CA ASP A 143 2.34 6.53 -26.18
C ASP A 143 1.46 5.57 -26.98
N GLU A 144 0.47 6.19 -27.63
CA GLU A 144 -0.13 5.90 -28.94
C GLU A 144 0.06 4.48 -29.53
N GLU A 145 -1.06 3.73 -29.69
CA GLU A 145 -1.48 3.14 -30.98
C GLU A 145 -3.00 2.88 -31.00
#